data_AF-A0A653CBC2-F1
#
_entry.id   AF-A0A653CBC2-F1
#
_cell.length_a   1.000
_cell.length_b   1.000
_cell.length_c   1.000
_cell.angle_alpha   90.00
_cell.angle_beta   90.00
_cell.angle_gamma   90.00
#
_symmetry.space_group_name_H-M   'P 1'
#
loop_
_entity.id
_entity.type
_entity.pdbx_description
1 polymer ?
#
loop_
_entity_poly.entity_id
_entity_poly.type
_entity_poly.pdbx_seq_one_letter_code
_entity_poly.pdbx_strand_id
1 'polypeptide(L)'
;MTENLVAVKGTKVSKPYLDYLDEFYNFPVRDQDVWICGYPKSGTTWTQEMVWMIMNNLDVEGAKEDIHFRVPFIELSWNNRSEKKDMPEPFRDSFGFIKKKYESGPVCMKTHLSWALLPSEIQENLKKPKAQHGPRKWCG
;
A
#
# COMPACT_ATOMS: atom_id res chain seq x y z
N MET A 1 25.02 -0.55 -6.65
CA MET A 1 23.62 -0.79 -6.19
C MET A 1 22.71 0.44 -6.35
N THR A 2 22.93 1.30 -7.35
CA THR A 2 22.16 2.56 -7.55
C THR A 2 21.39 2.63 -8.88
N GLU A 3 21.45 1.60 -9.73
CA GLU A 3 20.99 1.68 -11.12
C GLU A 3 19.47 1.51 -11.35
N ASN A 4 18.69 1.24 -10.30
CA ASN A 4 17.26 0.89 -10.42
C ASN A 4 16.29 1.87 -9.75
N LEU A 5 16.74 3.06 -9.34
CA LEU A 5 15.88 4.10 -8.78
C LEU A 5 15.67 5.26 -9.77
N VAL A 6 14.48 5.82 -9.79
CA VAL A 6 14.07 6.99 -10.58
C VAL A 6 13.45 8.03 -9.65
N ALA A 7 13.65 9.32 -9.94
CA ALA A 7 13.02 10.40 -9.19
C ALA A 7 11.66 10.74 -9.81
N VAL A 8 10.59 10.60 -9.04
CA VAL A 8 9.22 10.99 -9.42
C VAL A 8 8.68 11.95 -8.38
N LYS A 9 8.26 13.16 -8.79
CA LYS A 9 7.75 14.22 -7.89
C LYS A 9 8.64 14.44 -6.65
N GLY A 10 9.97 14.41 -6.83
CA GLY A 10 10.95 14.59 -5.74
C GLY A 10 11.20 13.38 -4.84
N THR A 11 10.53 12.24 -5.06
CA THR A 11 10.74 10.99 -4.31
C THR A 11 11.51 9.99 -5.16
N LYS A 12 12.49 9.28 -4.58
CA LYS A 12 13.20 8.19 -5.24
C LYS A 12 12.41 6.89 -5.11
N VAL A 13 11.98 6.32 -6.24
CA VAL A 13 11.22 5.07 -6.33
C VAL A 13 11.91 4.10 -7.26
N SER A 14 11.58 2.81 -7.19
CA SER A 14 12.15 1.82 -8.11
C SER A 14 11.58 2.00 -9.52
N LYS A 15 12.38 1.71 -10.56
CA LYS A 15 11.95 1.82 -11.97
C LYS A 15 10.63 1.10 -12.29
N PRO A 16 10.35 -0.12 -11.78
CA PRO A 16 9.08 -0.81 -12.04
C PRO A 16 7.83 -0.06 -11.56
N TYR A 17 7.99 0.93 -10.68
CA TYR A 17 6.89 1.83 -10.32
C TYR A 17 6.29 2.54 -11.54
N LEU A 18 7.11 2.88 -12.53
CA LEU A 18 6.67 3.62 -13.71
C LEU A 18 5.59 2.86 -14.49
N ASP A 19 5.60 1.52 -14.45
CA ASP A 19 4.60 0.68 -15.11
C ASP A 19 3.21 0.80 -14.46
N TYR A 20 3.14 1.23 -13.19
CA TYR A 20 1.91 1.38 -12.43
C TYR A 20 1.53 2.85 -12.18
N LEU A 21 2.39 3.80 -12.57
CA LEU A 21 2.25 5.20 -12.19
C LEU A 21 0.88 5.75 -12.57
N ASP A 22 0.48 5.60 -13.83
CA ASP A 22 -0.77 6.17 -14.34
C ASP A 22 -2.00 5.46 -13.75
N GLU A 23 -1.95 4.12 -13.65
CA GLU A 23 -3.06 3.33 -13.10
C GLU A 23 -3.25 3.61 -11.60
N PHE A 24 -2.16 3.67 -10.85
CA PHE A 24 -2.20 3.95 -9.42
C PHE A 24 -2.58 5.40 -9.12
N TYR A 25 -2.13 6.36 -9.94
CA TYR A 25 -2.51 7.77 -9.78
C TYR A 25 -4.01 7.99 -9.93
N ASN A 26 -4.66 7.24 -10.82
CA ASN A 26 -6.10 7.32 -11.08
C ASN A 26 -6.91 6.26 -10.31
N PHE A 27 -6.30 5.56 -9.35
CA PHE A 27 -6.99 4.53 -8.58
C PHE A 27 -8.10 5.16 -7.71
N PRO A 28 -9.35 4.65 -7.76
CA PRO A 28 -10.47 5.25 -7.02
C PRO A 28 -10.29 5.07 -5.52
N VAL A 29 -10.55 6.12 -4.74
CA VAL A 29 -10.43 6.11 -3.29
C VAL A 29 -11.80 6.30 -2.63
N ARG A 30 -12.05 5.54 -1.56
CA ARG A 30 -13.28 5.64 -0.79
C ARG A 30 -12.98 6.19 0.59
N ASP A 31 -13.93 6.93 1.15
CA ASP A 31 -13.78 7.54 2.48
C ASP A 31 -13.69 6.49 3.61
N GLN A 32 -14.16 5.28 3.34
CA GLN A 32 -14.15 4.14 4.25
C GLN A 32 -12.83 3.36 4.20
N ASP A 33 -11.99 3.61 3.20
CA ASP A 33 -10.71 2.93 3.08
C ASP A 33 -9.72 3.42 4.13
N VAL A 34 -8.81 2.53 4.52
CA VAL A 34 -7.74 2.82 5.47
C VAL A 34 -6.40 2.60 4.80
N TRP A 35 -5.55 3.64 4.88
CA TRP A 35 -4.25 3.68 4.23
C TRP A 35 -3.17 3.76 5.28
N ILE A 36 -2.36 2.70 5.40
CA ILE A 36 -1.22 2.67 6.32
C ILE A 36 0.01 3.10 5.54
N CYS A 37 0.37 4.38 5.70
CA CYS A 37 1.50 5.01 5.02
C CYS A 37 2.68 5.11 5.98
N GLY A 38 3.70 4.28 5.81
CA GLY A 38 4.88 4.30 6.67
C GLY A 38 6.16 4.29 5.87
N TYR A 39 7.26 4.78 6.42
CA TYR A 39 8.58 4.57 5.80
C TYR A 39 8.98 3.08 5.92
N PRO A 40 9.76 2.50 4.98
CA PRO A 40 10.26 1.15 5.15
C PRO A 40 10.93 0.95 6.52
N LYS A 41 10.58 -0.15 7.21
CA LYS A 41 11.07 -0.51 8.55
C LYS A 41 10.63 0.41 9.72
N SER A 42 9.59 1.22 9.54
CA SER A 42 9.05 2.10 10.61
C SER A 42 8.07 1.42 11.60
N GLY A 43 8.07 0.08 11.70
CA GLY A 43 7.18 -0.64 12.61
C GLY A 43 5.72 -0.76 12.12
N THR A 44 5.48 -0.67 10.80
CA THR A 44 4.13 -0.75 10.22
C THR A 44 3.41 -2.06 10.50
N THR A 45 4.11 -3.15 10.85
CA THR A 45 3.48 -4.46 11.14
C THR A 45 2.49 -4.38 12.29
N TRP A 46 2.90 -3.83 13.44
CA TRP A 46 2.01 -3.66 14.59
C TRP A 46 0.81 -2.76 14.28
N THR A 47 1.02 -1.71 13.48
CA THR A 47 -0.06 -0.83 13.04
C THR A 47 -1.07 -1.57 12.16
N GLN A 48 -0.59 -2.35 11.19
CA GLN A 48 -1.43 -3.17 10.32
C GLN A 48 -2.28 -4.14 11.13
N GLU A 49 -1.69 -4.83 12.12
CA GLU A 49 -2.43 -5.74 13.01
C GLU A 49 -3.54 -5.02 13.78
N MET A 50 -3.20 -3.93 14.48
CA MET A 50 -4.17 -3.18 15.28
C MET A 50 -5.32 -2.63 14.44
N VAL A 51 -5.00 -2.02 13.30
CA VAL A 51 -6.01 -1.43 12.41
C VAL A 51 -6.91 -2.51 11.84
N TRP A 52 -6.34 -3.62 11.36
CA TRP A 52 -7.12 -4.71 10.80
C TRP A 52 -8.06 -5.34 11.84
N MET A 53 -7.58 -5.56 13.07
CA MET A 53 -8.41 -6.07 14.18
C MET A 53 -9.59 -5.14 14.48
N ILE A 54 -9.36 -3.82 14.54
CA ILE A 54 -10.43 -2.84 14.80
C ILE A 54 -11.48 -2.86 13.68
N MET A 55 -11.04 -2.94 12.42
CA MET A 55 -11.95 -2.96 11.27
C MET A 55 -12.78 -4.24 11.16
N ASN A 56 -12.26 -5.36 11.65
CA ASN A 56 -12.90 -6.67 11.57
C ASN A 56 -13.51 -7.11 12.90
N ASN A 57 -13.96 -6.15 13.74
CA ASN A 57 -14.64 -6.43 15.02
C ASN A 57 -13.86 -7.38 15.95
N LEU A 58 -12.54 -7.25 15.98
CA LEU A 58 -11.62 -8.08 16.77
C LEU A 58 -11.67 -9.58 16.40
N ASP A 59 -11.85 -9.91 15.12
CA ASP A 59 -11.79 -11.28 14.61
C ASP A 59 -10.38 -11.90 14.76
N VAL A 60 -10.16 -12.59 15.88
CA VAL A 60 -8.89 -13.25 16.22
C VAL A 60 -8.60 -14.44 15.30
N GLU A 61 -9.64 -15.13 14.80
CA GLU A 61 -9.45 -16.29 13.94
C GLU A 61 -8.99 -15.84 12.54
N GLY A 62 -9.64 -14.82 11.99
CA GLY A 62 -9.19 -14.20 10.75
C GLY A 62 -7.79 -13.58 10.87
N ALA A 63 -7.42 -13.05 12.04
CA ALA A 63 -6.08 -12.48 12.28
C ALA A 63 -4.92 -13.48 12.14
N LYS A 64 -5.19 -14.79 12.17
CA LYS A 64 -4.18 -15.83 11.92
C LYS A 64 -3.73 -15.90 10.46
N GLU A 65 -4.52 -15.35 9.55
CA GLU A 65 -4.13 -15.25 8.14
C GLU A 65 -2.91 -14.34 7.96
N ASP A 66 -2.08 -14.64 6.97
CA ASP A 66 -0.90 -13.83 6.66
C ASP A 66 -1.29 -12.36 6.38
N ILE A 67 -0.47 -11.45 6.93
CA ILE A 67 -0.76 -10.02 6.93
C ILE A 67 -0.92 -9.44 5.53
N HIS A 68 -0.29 -10.02 4.51
CA HIS A 68 -0.38 -9.54 3.13
C HIS A 68 -1.69 -9.90 2.43
N PHE A 69 -2.45 -10.86 2.96
CA PHE A 69 -3.82 -11.14 2.50
C PHE A 69 -4.82 -10.23 3.21
N ARG A 70 -4.58 -9.96 4.50
CA ARG A 70 -5.41 -9.10 5.34
C ARG A 70 -5.27 -7.61 5.01
N VAL A 71 -4.04 -7.12 5.04
CA VAL A 71 -3.63 -5.75 4.72
C VAL A 71 -2.65 -5.78 3.54
N PRO A 72 -3.15 -5.87 2.30
CA PRO A 72 -2.29 -5.95 1.14
C PRO A 72 -1.35 -4.75 1.02
N PHE A 73 -0.13 -5.04 0.61
CA PHE A 73 0.93 -4.05 0.43
C PHE A 73 1.06 -3.70 -1.06
N ILE A 74 0.73 -2.46 -1.41
CA ILE A 74 0.53 -1.99 -2.79
C ILE A 74 1.71 -2.34 -3.71
N GLU A 75 2.93 -2.10 -3.26
CA GLU A 75 4.14 -2.25 -4.07
C GLU A 75 4.92 -3.56 -3.83
N LEU A 76 4.32 -4.55 -3.14
CA LEU A 76 5.01 -5.78 -2.71
C LEU A 76 5.57 -6.58 -3.89
N SER A 77 4.88 -6.59 -5.02
CA SER A 77 5.26 -7.36 -6.21
C SER A 77 5.95 -6.54 -7.30
N TRP A 78 6.07 -5.22 -7.16
CA TRP A 78 6.57 -4.34 -8.24
C TRP A 78 8.02 -4.63 -8.62
N ASN A 79 8.88 -4.99 -7.67
CA ASN A 79 10.31 -5.17 -7.96
C ASN A 79 10.70 -6.53 -8.55
N ASN A 80 9.88 -7.58 -8.38
CA ASN A 80 10.27 -8.97 -8.68
C ASN A 80 9.13 -9.75 -9.38
N ARG A 81 8.55 -9.19 -10.45
CA ARG A 81 7.34 -9.74 -11.10
C ARG A 81 7.60 -11.07 -11.84
N SER A 82 8.79 -11.24 -12.43
CA SER A 82 9.16 -12.41 -13.25
C SER A 82 9.49 -13.66 -12.43
N GLU A 83 9.88 -13.51 -11.16
CA GLU A 83 10.44 -14.59 -10.33
C GLU A 83 9.40 -15.29 -9.45
N LYS A 84 8.12 -14.88 -9.50
CA LYS A 84 7.11 -15.25 -8.50
C LYS A 84 5.88 -15.98 -9.05
N LYS A 85 6.03 -16.78 -10.12
CA LYS A 85 4.89 -17.48 -10.73
C LYS A 85 4.16 -18.42 -9.77
N ASP A 86 4.91 -19.12 -8.90
CA ASP A 86 4.36 -20.09 -7.94
C ASP A 86 4.04 -19.47 -6.57
N MET A 87 4.17 -18.15 -6.43
CA MET A 87 3.87 -17.46 -5.17
C MET A 87 2.38 -17.13 -5.06
N PRO A 88 1.84 -17.04 -3.82
CA PRO A 88 0.47 -16.61 -3.63
C PRO A 88 0.21 -15.22 -4.22
N GLU A 89 -1.06 -14.97 -4.56
CA GLU A 89 -1.48 -13.78 -5.31
C GLU A 89 -0.94 -12.44 -4.80
N PRO A 90 -0.99 -12.08 -3.50
CA PRO A 90 -0.46 -10.80 -3.03
C PRO A 90 1.04 -10.62 -3.29
N PHE A 91 1.81 -11.70 -3.39
CA PHE A 91 3.25 -11.65 -3.69
C PHE A 91 3.54 -11.63 -5.19
N ARG A 92 2.66 -12.23 -6.00
CA ARG A 92 2.77 -12.31 -7.46
C ARG A 92 2.27 -11.04 -8.16
N ASP A 93 1.09 -10.55 -7.76
CA ASP A 93 0.44 -9.36 -8.29
C ASP A 93 -0.34 -8.63 -7.20
N SER A 94 0.41 -7.92 -6.34
CA SER A 94 -0.12 -7.15 -5.22
C SER A 94 -1.19 -6.15 -5.62
N PHE A 95 -0.99 -5.41 -6.71
CA PHE A 95 -1.96 -4.40 -7.15
C PHE A 95 -3.21 -5.05 -7.78
N GLY A 96 -3.05 -6.12 -8.56
CA GLY A 96 -4.18 -6.93 -9.04
C GLY A 96 -5.02 -7.52 -7.90
N PHE A 97 -4.37 -8.02 -6.85
CA PHE A 97 -5.04 -8.52 -5.64
C PHE A 97 -5.84 -7.42 -4.93
N ILE A 98 -5.28 -6.22 -4.78
CA ILE A 98 -5.98 -5.07 -4.18
C ILE A 98 -7.23 -4.71 -4.98
N LYS A 99 -7.13 -4.66 -6.32
CA LYS A 99 -8.29 -4.35 -7.18
C LYS A 99 -9.45 -5.32 -6.96
N LYS A 100 -9.16 -6.63 -6.92
CA LYS A 100 -10.17 -7.67 -6.61
C LYS A 100 -10.78 -7.48 -5.23
N LYS A 101 -9.96 -7.20 -4.21
CA LYS A 101 -10.45 -6.94 -2.85
C LYS A 101 -11.29 -5.67 -2.79
N TYR A 102 -11.01 -4.68 -3.63
CA TYR A 102 -11.80 -3.46 -3.75
C TYR A 102 -13.22 -3.71 -4.24
N GLU A 103 -13.45 -4.77 -5.03
CA GLU A 103 -14.79 -5.12 -5.52
C GLU A 103 -15.71 -5.56 -4.38
N SER A 104 -15.18 -6.12 -3.29
CA SER A 104 -15.98 -6.63 -2.18
C SER A 104 -16.30 -5.60 -1.09
N GLY A 105 -15.64 -4.44 -1.06
CA GLY A 105 -15.95 -3.37 -0.11
C GLY A 105 -14.75 -2.52 0.31
N PRO A 106 -14.87 -1.75 1.39
CA PRO A 106 -13.77 -0.97 1.95
C PRO A 106 -12.60 -1.85 2.37
N VAL A 107 -11.38 -1.39 2.13
CA VAL A 107 -10.17 -2.17 2.44
C VAL A 107 -9.19 -1.39 3.30
N CYS A 108 -8.41 -2.13 4.09
CA CYS A 108 -7.19 -1.65 4.71
C CYS A 108 -6.01 -2.04 3.83
N MET A 109 -5.18 -1.09 3.42
CA MET A 109 -3.98 -1.36 2.63
C MET A 109 -2.78 -0.60 3.15
N LYS A 110 -1.59 -1.08 2.80
CA LYS A 110 -0.31 -0.48 3.21
C LYS A 110 0.44 0.03 1.98
N THR A 111 1.17 1.13 2.16
CA THR A 111 2.19 1.59 1.20
C THR A 111 3.37 2.29 1.89
N HIS A 112 4.52 2.30 1.24
CA HIS A 112 5.70 3.09 1.56
C HIS A 112 5.87 4.31 0.66
N LEU A 113 4.92 4.55 -0.26
CA LEU A 113 4.92 5.72 -1.12
C LEU A 113 4.70 7.01 -0.32
N SER A 114 5.34 8.07 -0.77
CA SER A 114 5.15 9.41 -0.22
C SER A 114 3.77 9.97 -0.63
N TRP A 115 3.28 10.96 0.10
CA TRP A 115 2.01 11.62 -0.19
C TRP A 115 1.86 12.07 -1.65
N ALA A 116 2.94 12.60 -2.23
CA ALA A 116 2.96 13.10 -3.61
C ALA A 116 2.76 11.99 -4.67
N LEU A 117 2.88 10.72 -4.28
CA LEU A 117 2.74 9.55 -5.15
C LEU A 117 1.46 8.76 -4.90
N LEU A 118 0.63 9.15 -3.93
CA LEU A 118 -0.69 8.53 -3.70
C LEU A 118 -1.69 8.88 -4.81
N PRO A 119 -2.86 8.23 -4.89
CA PRO A 119 -3.89 8.60 -5.86
C PRO A 119 -4.29 10.09 -5.79
N SER A 120 -4.67 10.67 -6.92
CA SER A 120 -5.01 12.11 -7.05
C SER A 120 -6.10 12.54 -6.07
N GLU A 121 -7.12 11.70 -5.86
CA GLU A 121 -8.23 11.98 -4.95
C GLU A 121 -7.79 12.18 -3.49
N ILE A 122 -6.70 11.52 -3.07
CA ILE A 122 -6.07 11.74 -1.76
C ILE A 122 -5.30 13.05 -1.78
N GLN A 123 -4.50 13.29 -2.82
CA GLN A 123 -3.66 14.50 -2.93
C GLN A 123 -4.50 15.78 -2.92
N GLU A 124 -5.62 15.77 -3.63
CA GLU A 124 -6.55 16.89 -3.79
C GLU A 124 -7.53 17.02 -2.62
N ASN A 125 -7.43 16.15 -1.61
CA ASN A 125 -8.35 16.07 -0.46
C ASN A 125 -9.83 15.87 -0.85
N LEU A 126 -10.09 15.32 -2.03
CA LEU A 126 -11.45 14.94 -2.46
C LEU A 126 -12.00 13.80 -1.59
N LYS A 127 -11.09 12.93 -1.14
CA LYS A 127 -11.36 11.83 -0.23
C LYS A 127 -10.42 11.90 0.97
N LYS A 128 -10.93 11.56 2.15
CA LYS A 128 -10.16 11.60 3.40
C LYS A 128 -10.13 10.21 4.04
N PRO A 129 -9.53 9.21 3.37
CA PRO A 129 -9.33 7.92 4.00
C PRO A 129 -8.50 8.10 5.27
N LYS A 130 -8.67 7.20 6.24
CA LYS A 130 -7.87 7.26 7.46
C LYS A 130 -6.43 6.90 7.10
N ALA A 131 -5.59 7.92 6.93
CA ALA A 131 -4.19 7.77 6.61
C ALA A 131 -3.34 8.00 7.85
N GLN A 132 -2.67 6.96 8.34
CA GLN A 132 -1.66 7.13 9.40
C GLN A 132 -0.31 7.33 8.73
N HIS A 133 0.22 8.56 8.79
CA HIS A 133 1.59 8.85 8.44
C HIS A 133 2.45 8.75 9.70
N GLY A 134 3.54 7.98 9.67
CA GLY A 134 4.57 8.07 10.70
C GLY A 134 5.04 9.53 10.85
N PRO A 135 5.47 9.98 12.06
CA PRO A 135 5.85 11.36 12.28
C PRO A 135 6.91 11.79 11.27
N ARG A 136 6.66 12.88 10.54
CA ARG A 136 7.68 13.59 9.75
C ARG A 136 8.86 13.91 10.67
N LYS A 137 9.95 13.15 10.55
CA LYS A 137 11.29 13.59 10.97
C LYS A 137 12.19 13.53 9.73
N TRP A 138 12.42 14.65 9.03
CA TRP A 138 13.49 15.63 9.28
C TRP A 138 14.90 15.01 9.30
N CYS A 139 15.50 14.95 8.12
CA CYS A 139 16.91 15.28 7.83
C CYS A 139 16.82 16.08 6.52
N GLY A 140 17.13 17.37 6.47
CA GLY A 140 18.40 17.95 6.90
C GLY A 140 19.32 17.92 5.68
#